data_AF-A0A3D9S261-F1
#
_entry.id   AF-A0A3D9S261-F1
#
_cell.length_a   1.000
_cell.length_b   1.000
_cell.length_c   1.000
_cell.angle_alpha   90.00
_cell.angle_beta   90.00
_cell.angle_gamma   90.00
#
_symmetry.space_group_name_H-M   'P 1'
#
loop_
_entity.id
_entity.type
_entity.pdbx_description
1 polymer ?
#
loop_
_entity_poly.entity_id
_entity_poly.type
_entity_poly.pdbx_seq_one_letter_code
_entity_poly.pdbx_strand_id
1 'polypeptide(L)'
;MKFKKNINYNARKIHRYLGVFLGIQFLFWTLGGLYFSWNNMDDVHGKTLLKQDKIYFKNIDFSQIQKGIDSLKILVNFDSIQSINLVEAFGKPFAQLKYFDGNQLKVQLIVAETGKLRPLFSGQECIELVEGHLKNHIPIIKAEFLDKHTVGNHHEYREKPLPAYAFTLDHPSQTTIYISTESGQITSVRNNNWRRFDFLWMLHTMDYTTRDIITNWVLRIFSALGVLTIFSGFFLFYLTSPTIRKLKK
;
A
#
# COMPACT_ATOMS: atom_id res chain seq x y z
N MET A 1 59.22 -2.08 11.01
CA MET A 1 57.92 -1.79 10.34
C MET A 1 57.22 -3.10 9.92
N LYS A 2 56.53 -3.80 10.84
CA LYS A 2 55.87 -5.11 10.60
C LYS A 2 54.33 -4.96 10.60
N PHE A 3 53.77 -4.20 9.65
CA PHE A 3 52.31 -4.12 9.46
C PHE A 3 51.76 -5.08 8.39
N LYS A 4 52.63 -5.76 7.62
CA LYS A 4 52.23 -6.61 6.49
C LYS A 4 51.52 -7.92 6.88
N LYS A 5 51.62 -8.37 8.13
CA LYS A 5 51.19 -9.73 8.54
C LYS A 5 49.71 -9.85 8.93
N ASN A 6 48.94 -8.76 8.99
CA ASN A 6 47.57 -8.80 9.53
C ASN A 6 46.45 -8.37 8.55
N ILE A 7 46.78 -7.80 7.39
CA ILE A 7 45.78 -7.26 6.45
C ILE A 7 44.89 -8.38 5.87
N ASN A 8 45.47 -9.47 5.39
CA ASN A 8 44.71 -10.59 4.84
C ASN A 8 43.86 -11.30 5.89
N TYR A 9 44.37 -11.43 7.13
CA TYR A 9 43.64 -12.03 8.24
C TYR A 9 42.45 -11.16 8.66
N ASN A 10 42.67 -9.86 8.84
CA ASN A 10 41.64 -8.91 9.21
C ASN A 10 40.58 -8.75 8.12
N ALA A 11 40.97 -8.67 6.84
CA ALA A 11 40.03 -8.60 5.72
C ALA A 11 39.10 -9.83 5.68
N ARG A 12 39.64 -11.04 5.88
CA ARG A 12 38.83 -12.27 5.94
C ARG A 12 37.91 -12.27 7.15
N LYS A 13 38.40 -11.85 8.31
CA LYS A 13 37.62 -11.78 9.55
C LYS A 13 36.44 -10.81 9.38
N ILE A 14 36.71 -9.60 8.89
CA ILE A 14 35.69 -8.55 8.66
C ILE A 14 34.64 -9.05 7.66
N HIS A 15 35.07 -9.53 6.48
CA HIS A 15 34.14 -10.01 5.47
C HIS A 15 33.28 -11.18 5.96
N ARG A 16 33.84 -12.10 6.74
CA ARG A 16 33.07 -13.24 7.28
C ARG A 16 31.95 -12.79 8.22
N TYR A 17 32.24 -11.86 9.13
CA TYR A 17 31.21 -11.37 10.06
C TYR A 17 30.19 -10.47 9.35
N LEU A 18 30.63 -9.58 8.45
CA LEU A 18 29.73 -8.79 7.61
C LEU A 18 28.84 -9.69 6.73
N GLY A 19 29.43 -10.72 6.13
CA GLY A 19 28.74 -11.67 5.27
C GLY A 19 27.68 -12.48 6.00
N VAL A 20 27.91 -12.90 7.25
CA VAL A 20 26.87 -13.56 8.06
C VAL A 20 25.76 -12.58 8.45
N PHE A 21 26.14 -11.42 8.99
CA PHE A 21 25.17 -10.43 9.46
C PHE A 21 24.26 -9.91 8.34
N LEU A 22 24.84 -9.50 7.21
CA LEU A 22 24.08 -8.99 6.06
C LEU A 22 23.52 -10.12 5.20
N GLY A 23 24.16 -11.29 5.18
CA GLY A 23 23.70 -12.45 4.41
C GLY A 23 22.32 -12.91 4.83
N ILE A 24 21.98 -12.81 6.13
CA ILE A 24 20.62 -13.09 6.61
C ILE A 24 19.61 -12.11 5.98
N GLN A 25 19.93 -10.82 5.96
CA GLN A 25 19.06 -9.82 5.35
C GLN A 25 18.95 -10.02 3.82
N PHE A 26 20.06 -10.31 3.15
CA PHE A 26 20.07 -10.59 1.71
C PHE A 26 19.31 -11.88 1.36
N LEU A 27 19.29 -12.87 2.25
CA LEU A 27 18.46 -14.05 2.11
C LEU A 27 16.97 -13.65 2.13
N PHE A 28 16.54 -12.83 3.09
CA PHE A 28 15.16 -12.33 3.11
C PHE A 28 14.82 -11.50 1.88
N TRP A 29 15.73 -10.66 1.39
CA TRP A 29 15.54 -9.93 0.14
C TRP A 29 15.39 -10.85 -1.07
N THR A 30 16.20 -11.91 -1.13
CA THR A 30 16.16 -12.89 -2.22
C THR A 30 14.86 -13.69 -2.18
N LEU A 31 14.46 -14.17 -1.00
CA LEU A 31 13.19 -14.90 -0.80
C LEU A 31 11.98 -14.00 -1.15
N GLY A 32 12.01 -12.74 -0.71
CA GLY A 32 11.00 -11.75 -1.07
C GLY A 32 10.95 -11.50 -2.57
N GLY A 33 12.10 -11.26 -3.20
CA GLY A 33 12.21 -11.05 -4.65
C GLY A 33 11.71 -12.24 -5.47
N LEU A 34 12.04 -13.46 -5.06
CA LEU A 34 11.52 -14.68 -5.67
C LEU A 34 9.99 -14.71 -5.58
N TYR A 35 9.42 -14.48 -4.39
CA TYR A 35 7.97 -14.41 -4.21
C TYR A 35 7.34 -13.33 -5.09
N PHE A 36 7.87 -12.11 -5.12
CA PHE A 36 7.33 -11.01 -5.91
C PHE A 36 7.38 -11.30 -7.42
N SER A 37 8.42 -11.98 -7.89
CA SER A 37 8.58 -12.33 -9.32
C SER A 37 7.71 -13.49 -9.78
N TRP A 38 7.39 -14.44 -8.90
CA TRP A 38 6.66 -15.67 -9.26
C TRP A 38 5.16 -15.62 -8.98
N ASN A 39 4.68 -14.67 -8.16
CA ASN A 39 3.27 -14.54 -7.83
C ASN A 39 2.57 -13.54 -8.75
N ASN A 40 1.30 -13.80 -9.07
CA ASN A 40 0.49 -12.87 -9.85
C ASN A 40 0.06 -11.69 -8.96
N MET A 41 0.38 -10.47 -9.38
CA MET A 41 0.04 -9.28 -8.62
C MET A 41 -1.47 -9.02 -8.56
N ASP A 42 -2.25 -9.44 -9.56
CA ASP A 42 -3.71 -9.28 -9.51
C ASP A 42 -4.34 -10.10 -8.37
N ASP A 43 -3.80 -11.29 -8.12
CA ASP A 43 -4.20 -12.15 -7.00
C ASP A 43 -3.76 -11.57 -5.66
N VAL A 44 -2.55 -10.99 -5.60
CA VAL A 44 -2.05 -10.29 -4.39
C VAL A 44 -2.91 -9.07 -4.10
N HIS A 45 -3.37 -8.33 -5.10
CA HIS A 45 -4.27 -7.20 -4.89
C HIS A 45 -5.71 -7.63 -4.56
N GLY A 46 -6.05 -8.91 -4.72
CA GLY A 46 -7.37 -9.47 -4.39
C GLY A 46 -8.51 -8.96 -5.27
N LYS A 47 -8.21 -8.20 -6.32
CA LYS A 47 -9.21 -7.60 -7.23
C LYS A 47 -9.86 -8.62 -8.15
N THR A 48 -9.36 -9.86 -8.17
CA THR A 48 -9.89 -10.94 -9.02
C THR A 48 -11.33 -11.34 -8.66
N LEU A 49 -11.74 -11.12 -7.41
CA LEU A 49 -13.11 -11.37 -6.94
C LEU A 49 -14.10 -10.25 -7.30
N LEU A 50 -13.61 -9.07 -7.67
CA LEU A 50 -14.43 -7.91 -8.02
C LEU A 50 -14.69 -7.85 -9.52
N LYS A 51 -15.89 -7.40 -9.90
CA LYS A 51 -16.21 -7.00 -11.28
C LYS A 51 -15.28 -5.86 -11.71
N GLN A 52 -14.82 -5.91 -12.95
CA GLN A 52 -13.93 -4.89 -13.53
C GLN A 52 -14.67 -4.07 -14.59
N ASP A 53 -15.94 -3.81 -14.34
CA ASP A 53 -16.81 -3.16 -15.31
C ASP A 53 -16.49 -1.67 -15.37
N LYS A 54 -16.29 -1.17 -16.59
CA LYS A 54 -16.16 0.28 -16.81
C LYS A 54 -17.55 0.87 -16.87
N ILE A 55 -17.85 1.77 -15.94
CA ILE A 55 -19.14 2.44 -15.88
C ILE A 55 -19.05 3.71 -16.71
N TYR A 56 -20.01 3.87 -17.62
CA TYR A 56 -20.11 5.03 -18.50
C TYR A 56 -21.45 5.73 -18.25
N PHE A 57 -21.39 7.04 -18.03
CA PHE A 57 -22.58 7.88 -17.93
C PHE A 57 -22.72 8.69 -19.21
N LYS A 58 -23.87 8.56 -19.88
CA LYS A 58 -24.11 9.19 -21.19
C LYS A 58 -24.24 10.71 -21.08
N ASN A 59 -24.99 11.20 -20.08
CA ASN A 59 -25.25 12.61 -19.86
C ASN A 59 -25.01 12.95 -18.39
N ILE A 60 -24.29 14.04 -18.13
CA ILE A 60 -24.08 14.60 -16.79
C ILE A 60 -24.35 16.09 -16.87
N ASP A 61 -25.28 16.57 -16.05
CA ASP A 61 -25.53 18.01 -15.91
C ASP A 61 -24.61 18.59 -14.84
N PHE A 62 -23.54 19.24 -15.28
CA PHE A 62 -22.59 19.90 -14.39
C PHE A 62 -23.21 21.09 -13.62
N SER A 63 -24.34 21.64 -14.08
CA SER A 63 -25.07 22.68 -13.35
C SER A 63 -25.59 22.18 -12.01
N GLN A 64 -26.06 20.92 -11.94
CA GLN A 64 -26.49 20.30 -10.68
C GLN A 64 -25.32 20.10 -9.73
N ILE A 65 -24.16 19.69 -10.24
CA ILE A 65 -22.95 19.55 -9.44
C ILE A 65 -22.56 20.92 -8.86
N GLN A 66 -22.57 21.97 -9.68
CA GLN A 66 -22.29 23.33 -9.23
C GLN A 66 -23.26 23.79 -8.14
N LYS A 67 -24.57 23.55 -8.31
CA LYS A 67 -25.59 23.84 -7.29
C LYS A 67 -25.29 23.15 -5.95
N GLY A 68 -24.81 21.91 -5.99
CA GLY A 68 -24.39 21.19 -4.77
C GLY A 68 -23.16 21.81 -4.12
N ILE A 69 -22.17 22.25 -4.92
CA ILE A 69 -20.99 22.95 -4.42
C ILE A 69 -21.40 24.28 -3.76
N ASP A 70 -22.29 25.04 -4.39
CA ASP A 70 -22.77 26.31 -3.85
C ASP A 70 -23.58 26.11 -2.57
N SER A 71 -24.39 25.05 -2.50
CA SER A 71 -25.09 24.66 -1.27
C SER A 71 -24.12 24.28 -0.15
N LEU A 72 -23.01 23.60 -0.48
CA LEU A 72 -21.98 23.25 0.49
C LEU A 72 -21.24 24.49 1.02
N LYS A 73 -20.96 25.49 0.16
CA LYS A 73 -20.30 26.75 0.57
C LYS A 73 -21.09 27.52 1.62
N ILE A 74 -22.42 27.39 1.62
CA ILE A 74 -23.30 28.02 2.63
C ILE A 74 -23.16 27.31 3.99
N LEU A 75 -22.99 25.99 3.98
CA LEU A 75 -22.91 25.16 5.19
C LEU A 75 -21.50 25.12 5.79
N VAL A 76 -20.48 25.17 4.94
CA VAL A 76 -19.08 25.00 5.31
C VAL A 76 -18.26 26.04 4.57
N ASN A 77 -17.49 26.83 5.31
CA ASN A 77 -16.54 27.76 4.74
C ASN A 77 -15.24 27.03 4.41
N PHE A 78 -15.18 26.38 3.25
CA PHE A 78 -13.96 25.71 2.81
C PHE A 78 -13.06 26.65 1.99
N ASP A 79 -11.77 26.63 2.28
CA ASP A 79 -10.79 27.59 1.75
C ASP A 79 -10.40 27.28 0.29
N SER A 80 -10.37 25.99 -0.07
CA SER A 80 -9.96 25.55 -1.40
C SER A 80 -10.51 24.18 -1.78
N ILE A 81 -10.68 23.95 -3.09
CA ILE A 81 -11.09 22.67 -3.67
C ILE A 81 -9.84 21.96 -4.21
N GLN A 82 -9.60 20.73 -3.78
CA GLN A 82 -8.50 19.90 -4.27
C GLN A 82 -8.87 19.19 -5.58
N SER A 83 -10.03 18.54 -5.63
CA SER A 83 -10.48 17.81 -6.82
C SER A 83 -11.99 17.57 -6.82
N ILE A 84 -12.55 17.43 -8.02
CA ILE A 84 -13.92 16.98 -8.26
C ILE A 84 -13.82 15.75 -9.16
N ASN A 85 -14.21 14.59 -8.64
CA ASN A 85 -14.20 13.33 -9.39
C ASN A 85 -15.62 12.81 -9.54
N LEU A 86 -15.94 12.22 -10.68
CA LEU A 86 -17.19 11.49 -10.84
C LEU A 86 -17.00 10.06 -10.33
N VAL A 87 -17.89 9.63 -9.45
CA VAL A 87 -17.92 8.28 -8.88
C VAL A 87 -19.30 7.68 -9.08
N GLU A 88 -19.37 6.35 -9.08
CA GLU A 88 -20.63 5.62 -9.17
C GLU A 88 -20.92 4.93 -7.83
N ALA A 89 -22.19 4.91 -7.47
CA ALA A 89 -22.73 4.02 -6.44
C ALA A 89 -24.19 3.67 -6.80
N PHE A 90 -24.61 2.43 -6.60
CA PHE A 90 -26.00 2.00 -6.87
C PHE A 90 -26.51 2.30 -8.29
N GLY A 91 -25.64 2.26 -9.30
CA GLY A 91 -25.93 2.61 -10.68
C GLY A 91 -26.10 4.11 -10.95
N LYS A 92 -25.87 4.97 -9.96
CA LYS A 92 -26.09 6.41 -10.04
C LYS A 92 -24.78 7.20 -10.00
N PRO A 93 -24.67 8.29 -10.78
CA PRO A 93 -23.50 9.16 -10.75
C PRO A 93 -23.53 10.09 -9.53
N PHE A 94 -22.40 10.17 -8.84
CA PHE A 94 -22.13 11.14 -7.78
C PHE A 94 -20.87 11.94 -8.10
N ALA A 95 -20.86 13.21 -7.76
CA ALA A 95 -19.65 14.03 -7.76
C ALA A 95 -19.02 13.98 -6.37
N GLN A 96 -17.79 13.47 -6.31
CA GLN A 96 -16.92 13.50 -5.14
C GLN A 96 -16.11 14.78 -5.13
N LEU A 97 -16.45 15.67 -4.21
CA LEU A 97 -15.72 16.89 -3.94
C LEU A 97 -14.71 16.65 -2.81
N LYS A 98 -13.43 16.86 -3.07
CA LYS A 98 -12.39 16.93 -2.05
C LYS A 98 -12.00 18.37 -1.82
N TYR A 99 -12.08 18.85 -0.59
CA TYR A 99 -11.85 20.25 -0.24
C TYR A 99 -11.10 20.38 1.09
N PHE A 100 -10.48 21.53 1.31
CA PHE A 100 -9.80 21.85 2.55
C PHE A 100 -10.65 22.76 3.42
N ASP A 101 -10.83 22.36 4.68
CA ASP A 101 -11.46 23.13 5.74
C ASP A 101 -10.45 23.28 6.88
N GLY A 102 -9.88 24.48 7.03
CA GLY A 102 -8.89 24.76 8.08
C GLY A 102 -7.68 23.83 8.02
N ASN A 103 -7.18 23.57 6.79
CA ASN A 103 -6.07 22.65 6.50
C ASN A 103 -6.38 21.15 6.65
N GLN A 104 -7.63 20.77 6.95
CA GLN A 104 -8.06 19.37 6.93
C GLN A 104 -8.74 19.03 5.61
N LEU A 105 -8.27 17.96 4.97
CA LEU A 105 -8.91 17.43 3.76
C LEU A 105 -10.20 16.71 4.14
N LYS A 106 -11.31 17.15 3.57
CA LYS A 106 -12.64 16.54 3.71
C LYS A 106 -13.18 16.10 2.36
N VAL A 107 -14.05 15.10 2.39
CA VAL A 107 -14.70 14.54 1.21
C VAL A 107 -16.21 14.68 1.37
N GLN A 108 -16.87 15.19 0.34
CA GLN A 108 -18.33 15.32 0.29
C GLN A 108 -18.85 14.77 -1.04
N LEU A 109 -19.90 13.96 -0.98
CA LEU A 109 -20.61 13.48 -2.16
C LEU A 109 -21.80 14.37 -2.49
N ILE A 110 -21.99 14.59 -3.80
CA ILE A 110 -23.09 15.34 -4.37
C ILE A 110 -23.79 14.44 -5.39
N VAL A 111 -25.11 14.30 -5.29
CA VAL A 111 -25.88 13.54 -6.29
C VAL A 111 -25.85 14.31 -7.61
N ALA A 112 -25.25 13.73 -8.66
CA ALA A 112 -25.04 14.46 -9.91
C ALA A 112 -26.35 14.82 -10.64
N GLU A 113 -27.44 14.12 -10.35
CA GLU A 113 -28.76 14.38 -10.94
C GLU A 113 -29.52 15.54 -10.28
N THR A 114 -29.28 15.79 -8.99
CA THR A 114 -30.12 16.72 -8.20
C THR A 114 -29.34 17.84 -7.51
N GLY A 115 -28.02 17.72 -7.43
CA GLY A 115 -27.16 18.63 -6.68
C GLY A 115 -27.31 18.52 -5.17
N LYS A 116 -28.05 17.51 -4.65
CA LYS A 116 -28.20 17.31 -3.21
C LYS A 116 -26.91 16.76 -2.61
N LEU A 117 -26.54 17.27 -1.43
CA LEU A 117 -25.45 16.71 -0.63
C LEU A 117 -25.86 15.35 -0.07
N ARG A 118 -24.98 14.36 -0.17
CA ARG A 118 -25.20 13.02 0.37
C ARG A 118 -24.42 12.83 1.68
N PRO A 119 -25.04 12.31 2.76
CA PRO A 119 -24.31 11.92 3.96
C PRO A 119 -23.42 10.69 3.71
N LEU A 120 -22.65 10.32 4.74
CA LEU A 120 -21.87 9.08 4.78
C LEU A 120 -22.78 7.87 4.50
N PHE A 121 -22.26 6.88 3.79
CA PHE A 121 -22.96 5.61 3.59
C PHE A 121 -23.06 4.85 4.90
N SER A 122 -24.25 4.29 5.15
CA SER A 122 -24.53 3.40 6.26
C SER A 122 -23.84 2.04 6.07
N GLY A 123 -23.71 1.27 7.15
CA GLY A 123 -23.15 -0.09 7.07
C GLY A 123 -23.93 -1.00 6.13
N GLN A 124 -25.27 -0.88 6.11
CA GLN A 124 -26.13 -1.68 5.24
C GLN A 124 -25.94 -1.31 3.76
N GLU A 125 -25.89 -0.01 3.44
CA GLU A 125 -25.59 0.44 2.08
C GLU A 125 -24.20 -0.03 1.63
N CYS A 126 -23.22 -0.01 2.54
CA CYS A 126 -21.88 -0.51 2.25
C CYS A 126 -21.85 -2.01 1.94
N ILE A 127 -22.67 -2.82 2.62
CA ILE A 127 -22.84 -4.26 2.33
C ILE A 127 -23.38 -4.44 0.92
N GLU A 128 -24.47 -3.75 0.58
CA GLU A 128 -25.09 -3.84 -0.75
C GLU A 128 -24.13 -3.44 -1.87
N LEU A 129 -23.33 -2.39 -1.64
CA LEU A 129 -22.29 -1.96 -2.59
C LEU A 129 -21.23 -3.04 -2.76
N VAL A 130 -20.76 -3.67 -1.68
CA VAL A 130 -19.76 -4.75 -1.77
C VAL A 130 -20.33 -5.95 -2.51
N GLU A 131 -21.53 -6.40 -2.17
CA GLU A 131 -22.20 -7.53 -2.84
C GLU A 131 -22.43 -7.26 -4.33
N GLY A 132 -22.82 -6.04 -4.69
CA GLY A 132 -23.01 -5.63 -6.09
C GLY A 132 -21.72 -5.67 -6.90
N HIS A 133 -20.57 -5.39 -6.29
CA HIS A 133 -19.25 -5.39 -6.94
C HIS A 133 -18.62 -6.79 -7.03
N LEU A 134 -19.09 -7.80 -6.30
CA LEU A 134 -18.54 -9.15 -6.39
C LEU A 134 -18.96 -9.83 -7.71
N LYS A 135 -18.03 -10.58 -8.32
CA LYS A 135 -18.33 -11.38 -9.53
C LYS A 135 -19.34 -12.48 -9.26
N ASN A 136 -19.19 -13.15 -8.12
CA ASN A 136 -20.06 -14.23 -7.64
C ASN A 136 -20.57 -13.86 -6.26
N HIS A 137 -21.74 -14.37 -5.87
CA HIS A 137 -22.23 -14.21 -4.51
C HIS A 137 -21.31 -14.95 -3.53
N ILE A 138 -20.73 -14.23 -2.57
CA ILE A 138 -19.89 -14.77 -1.50
C ILE A 138 -20.41 -14.19 -0.18
N PRO A 139 -20.81 -15.02 0.80
CA PRO A 139 -21.31 -14.54 2.07
C PRO A 139 -20.28 -13.69 2.84
N ILE A 140 -20.76 -12.65 3.52
CA ILE A 140 -19.95 -11.85 4.43
C ILE A 140 -20.08 -12.43 5.84
N ILE A 141 -18.96 -12.85 6.43
CA ILE A 141 -18.93 -13.48 7.76
C ILE A 141 -18.65 -12.48 8.89
N LYS A 142 -18.08 -11.32 8.56
CA LYS A 142 -17.69 -10.31 9.56
C LYS A 142 -17.74 -8.91 8.94
N ALA A 143 -18.29 -7.97 9.69
CA ALA A 143 -18.31 -6.55 9.37
C ALA A 143 -17.71 -5.76 10.53
N GLU A 144 -16.75 -4.88 10.24
CA GLU A 144 -16.10 -4.02 11.24
C GLU A 144 -16.08 -2.58 10.75
N PHE A 145 -16.48 -1.65 11.61
CA PHE A 145 -16.33 -0.22 11.35
C PHE A 145 -14.92 0.23 11.73
N LEU A 146 -14.29 0.97 10.83
CA LEU A 146 -12.94 1.50 10.97
C LEU A 146 -12.98 3.02 10.99
N ASP A 147 -12.39 3.57 12.04
CA ASP A 147 -12.20 4.98 12.28
C ASP A 147 -10.72 5.28 12.62
N LYS A 148 -10.43 6.55 12.90
CA LYS A 148 -9.06 6.99 13.24
C LYS A 148 -8.54 6.42 14.56
N HIS A 149 -9.41 5.90 15.43
CA HIS A 149 -9.03 5.35 16.73
C HIS A 149 -8.74 3.86 16.67
N THR A 150 -9.38 3.15 15.73
CA THR A 150 -9.25 1.70 15.52
C THR A 150 -8.12 1.34 14.55
N VAL A 151 -7.81 2.23 13.59
CA VAL A 151 -6.75 1.99 12.59
C VAL A 151 -5.43 2.59 13.05
N GLY A 152 -4.53 1.73 13.54
CA GLY A 152 -3.14 2.08 13.85
C GLY A 152 -2.17 1.85 12.68
N ASN A 153 -0.91 2.24 12.89
CA ASN A 153 0.16 2.14 11.88
C ASN A 153 0.43 0.72 11.36
N HIS A 154 0.11 -0.31 12.13
CA HIS A 154 0.33 -1.71 11.76
C HIS A 154 -0.88 -2.36 11.06
N HIS A 155 -1.98 -1.63 10.93
CA HIS A 155 -3.23 -2.16 10.38
C HIS A 155 -3.13 -2.35 8.85
N GLU A 156 -3.87 -3.31 8.28
CA GLU A 156 -3.88 -3.59 6.83
C GLU A 156 -4.50 -2.45 5.99
N TYR A 157 -5.19 -1.51 6.67
CA TYR A 157 -5.91 -0.36 6.12
C TYR A 157 -5.26 1.00 6.46
N ARG A 158 -4.00 1.01 6.92
CA ARG A 158 -3.23 2.24 7.17
C ARG A 158 -3.12 3.11 5.90
N GLU A 159 -2.92 4.42 6.06
CA GLU A 159 -2.76 5.41 4.98
C GLU A 159 -3.96 5.53 4.01
N LYS A 160 -5.14 5.02 4.39
CA LYS A 160 -6.36 5.08 3.58
C LYS A 160 -7.42 6.00 4.19
N PRO A 161 -8.36 6.52 3.37
CA PRO A 161 -9.44 7.36 3.86
C PRO A 161 -10.30 6.63 4.90
N LEU A 162 -10.57 7.33 6.00
CA LEU A 162 -11.42 6.91 7.12
C LEU A 162 -12.55 7.94 7.28
N PRO A 163 -13.77 7.54 7.63
CA PRO A 163 -14.15 6.19 8.06
C PRO A 163 -14.35 5.18 6.91
N ALA A 164 -14.27 3.90 7.25
CA ALA A 164 -14.45 2.79 6.32
C ALA A 164 -15.09 1.58 7.01
N TYR A 165 -15.68 0.68 6.24
CA TYR A 165 -16.06 -0.65 6.72
C TYR A 165 -15.13 -1.70 6.14
N ALA A 166 -14.77 -2.68 6.98
CA ALA A 166 -14.07 -3.88 6.59
C ALA A 166 -15.03 -5.07 6.61
N PHE A 167 -15.22 -5.70 5.45
CA PHE A 167 -16.07 -6.88 5.28
C PHE A 167 -15.22 -8.09 4.96
N THR A 168 -15.24 -9.11 5.82
CA THR A 168 -14.55 -10.37 5.58
C THR A 168 -15.49 -11.35 4.91
N LEU A 169 -15.04 -11.91 3.79
CA LEU A 169 -15.79 -12.86 2.98
C LEU A 169 -15.54 -14.30 3.42
N ASP A 170 -16.55 -15.15 3.26
CA ASP A 170 -16.42 -16.61 3.35
C ASP A 170 -15.73 -17.17 2.10
N HIS A 171 -14.43 -16.98 2.01
CA HIS A 171 -13.63 -17.44 0.87
C HIS A 171 -12.31 -18.07 1.34
N PRO A 172 -11.81 -19.14 0.70
CA PRO A 172 -10.56 -19.82 1.10
C PRO A 172 -9.33 -18.90 1.21
N SER A 173 -9.30 -17.79 0.47
CA SER A 173 -8.22 -16.79 0.53
C SER A 173 -8.31 -15.84 1.73
N GLN A 174 -9.35 -15.95 2.57
CA GLN A 174 -9.65 -15.06 3.69
C GLN A 174 -9.63 -13.59 3.28
N THR A 175 -10.46 -13.26 2.29
CA THR A 175 -10.48 -11.91 1.70
C THR A 175 -11.27 -10.93 2.58
N THR A 176 -10.68 -9.78 2.85
CA THR A 176 -11.31 -8.63 3.49
C THR A 176 -11.39 -7.48 2.49
N ILE A 177 -12.59 -6.98 2.26
CA ILE A 177 -12.87 -5.83 1.38
C ILE A 177 -13.07 -4.60 2.26
N TYR A 178 -12.41 -3.51 1.90
CA TYR A 178 -12.52 -2.23 2.58
C TYR A 178 -13.25 -1.24 1.68
N ILE A 179 -14.31 -0.64 2.20
CA ILE A 179 -15.13 0.37 1.52
C ILE A 179 -15.18 1.65 2.35
N SER A 180 -14.91 2.79 1.71
CA SER A 180 -14.99 4.08 2.41
C SER A 180 -16.44 4.51 2.56
N THR A 181 -16.82 4.95 3.77
CA THR A 181 -18.17 5.48 4.02
C THR A 181 -18.38 6.87 3.42
N GLU A 182 -17.29 7.59 3.12
CA GLU A 182 -17.37 8.92 2.49
C GLU A 182 -17.63 8.83 1.00
N SER A 183 -16.99 7.86 0.31
CA SER A 183 -17.07 7.75 -1.15
C SER A 183 -17.97 6.63 -1.64
N GLY A 184 -18.28 5.63 -0.81
CA GLY A 184 -18.95 4.41 -1.24
C GLY A 184 -18.11 3.54 -2.16
N GLN A 185 -16.80 3.82 -2.26
CA GLN A 185 -15.90 3.08 -3.14
C GLN A 185 -15.06 2.07 -2.37
N ILE A 186 -14.83 0.91 -3.00
CA ILE A 186 -13.87 -0.07 -2.51
C ILE A 186 -12.47 0.53 -2.64
N THR A 187 -11.85 0.82 -1.51
CA THR A 187 -10.54 1.47 -1.44
C THR A 187 -9.40 0.45 -1.44
N SER A 188 -9.63 -0.74 -0.89
CA SER A 188 -8.66 -1.83 -0.90
C SER A 188 -9.30 -3.19 -0.70
N VAL A 189 -8.60 -4.22 -1.16
CA VAL A 189 -8.91 -5.63 -0.91
C VAL A 189 -7.65 -6.27 -0.34
N ARG A 190 -7.81 -7.11 0.68
CA ARG A 190 -6.72 -7.80 1.38
C ARG A 190 -7.05 -9.28 1.46
N ASN A 191 -6.08 -10.13 1.18
CA ASN A 191 -6.23 -11.58 1.27
C ASN A 191 -4.93 -12.20 1.76
N ASN A 192 -4.90 -13.53 1.90
CA ASN A 192 -3.70 -14.21 2.39
C ASN A 192 -2.46 -14.04 1.50
N ASN A 193 -2.64 -13.89 0.18
CA ASN A 193 -1.52 -13.61 -0.73
C ASN A 193 -0.96 -12.20 -0.49
N TRP A 194 -1.84 -11.22 -0.23
CA TRP A 194 -1.46 -9.88 0.20
C TRP A 194 -0.74 -9.88 1.55
N ARG A 195 -1.20 -10.64 2.54
CA ARG A 195 -0.56 -10.70 3.87
C ARG A 195 0.86 -11.25 3.81
N ARG A 196 1.06 -12.30 3.00
CA ARG A 196 2.41 -12.83 2.70
C ARG A 196 3.28 -11.79 1.98
N PHE A 197 2.69 -11.09 1.00
CA PHE A 197 3.36 -10.00 0.31
C PHE A 197 3.78 -8.90 1.29
N ASP A 198 2.87 -8.37 2.12
CA ASP A 198 3.12 -7.28 3.07
C ASP A 198 4.17 -7.67 4.11
N PHE A 199 4.18 -8.93 4.56
CA PHE A 199 5.22 -9.45 5.45
C PHE A 199 6.62 -9.48 4.77
N LEU A 200 6.71 -10.04 3.57
CA LEU A 200 7.97 -10.07 2.82
C LEU A 200 8.41 -8.67 2.42
N TRP A 201 7.46 -7.78 2.14
CA TRP A 201 7.69 -6.38 1.82
C TRP A 201 8.25 -5.62 3.03
N MET A 202 7.70 -5.83 4.23
CA MET A 202 8.25 -5.30 5.48
C MET A 202 9.72 -5.69 5.68
N LEU A 203 10.04 -6.97 5.47
CA LEU A 203 11.43 -7.45 5.54
C LEU A 203 12.30 -6.83 4.43
N HIS A 204 11.72 -6.59 3.25
CA HIS A 204 12.41 -6.05 2.11
C HIS A 204 12.76 -4.57 2.27
N THR A 205 11.79 -3.75 2.63
CA THR A 205 11.97 -2.30 2.88
C THR A 205 12.62 -2.02 4.22
N MET A 206 12.69 -3.01 5.10
CA MET A 206 13.20 -2.90 6.48
C MET A 206 12.48 -1.83 7.30
N ASP A 207 11.24 -1.51 6.91
CA ASP A 207 10.35 -0.61 7.63
C ASP A 207 9.38 -1.44 8.46
N TYR A 208 9.73 -1.61 9.74
CA TYR A 208 8.97 -2.45 10.66
C TYR A 208 7.80 -1.73 11.33
N THR A 209 7.63 -0.41 11.11
CA THR A 209 6.60 0.38 11.79
C THR A 209 5.42 0.66 10.88
N THR A 210 5.64 1.22 9.69
CA THR A 210 4.57 1.54 8.73
C THR A 210 4.63 0.68 7.48
N ARG A 211 5.77 0.07 7.16
CA ARG A 211 6.01 -0.78 5.97
C ARG A 211 5.90 -0.04 4.63
N ASP A 212 5.71 1.28 4.66
CA ASP A 212 5.42 2.11 3.49
C ASP A 212 6.57 3.10 3.19
N ILE A 213 7.53 3.27 4.11
CA ILE A 213 8.63 4.23 4.01
C ILE A 213 9.93 3.52 3.60
N ILE A 214 10.25 3.57 2.31
CA ILE A 214 11.51 3.00 1.77
C ILE A 214 12.74 3.88 2.04
N THR A 215 12.57 5.09 2.55
CA THR A 215 13.67 6.04 2.81
C THR A 215 14.17 5.99 4.25
N ASN A 216 13.83 4.94 5.00
CA ASN A 216 14.18 4.78 6.41
C ASN A 216 15.69 4.55 6.65
N TRP A 217 16.16 4.87 7.87
CA TRP A 217 17.58 4.76 8.22
C TRP A 217 18.10 3.33 8.26
N VAL A 218 17.27 2.37 8.67
CA VAL A 218 17.67 0.96 8.74
C VAL A 218 18.08 0.45 7.36
N LEU A 219 17.23 0.68 6.35
CA LEU A 219 17.52 0.30 4.97
C LEU A 219 18.77 1.01 4.43
N ARG A 220 18.94 2.30 4.73
CA ARG A 220 20.12 3.08 4.29
C ARG A 220 21.42 2.52 4.86
N ILE A 221 21.43 2.18 6.15
CA ILE A 221 22.59 1.57 6.82
C ILE A 221 22.90 0.21 6.19
N PHE A 222 21.90 -0.66 6.03
CA PHE A 222 22.09 -1.97 5.41
C PHE A 222 22.53 -1.87 3.95
N SER A 223 22.05 -0.89 3.20
CA SER A 223 22.50 -0.62 1.82
C SER A 223 23.97 -0.23 1.78
N ALA A 224 24.40 0.69 2.64
CA ALA A 224 25.81 1.10 2.74
C ALA A 224 26.71 -0.06 3.16
N LEU A 225 26.30 -0.83 4.19
CA LEU A 225 27.01 -2.03 4.64
C LEU A 225 27.06 -3.11 3.55
N GLY A 226 26.00 -3.24 2.76
CA GLY A 226 25.93 -4.13 1.61
C GLY A 226 26.98 -3.78 0.55
N VAL A 227 27.07 -2.50 0.18
CA VAL A 227 28.10 -1.99 -0.73
C VAL A 227 29.50 -2.25 -0.18
N LEU A 228 29.75 -1.95 1.10
CA LEU A 228 31.02 -2.23 1.75
C LEU A 228 31.37 -3.73 1.73
N THR A 229 30.37 -4.59 1.88
CA THR A 229 30.56 -6.05 1.87
C THR A 229 30.91 -6.56 0.49
N ILE A 230 30.26 -6.05 -0.57
CA ILE A 230 30.62 -6.33 -1.96
C ILE A 230 32.08 -5.93 -2.23
N PHE A 231 32.48 -4.69 -1.87
CA PHE A 231 33.86 -4.25 -2.03
C PHE A 231 34.85 -5.06 -1.21
N SER A 232 34.49 -5.47 0.02
CA SER A 232 35.34 -6.34 0.83
C SER A 232 35.54 -7.71 0.18
N GLY A 233 34.53 -8.23 -0.52
CA GLY A 233 34.62 -9.46 -1.31
C GLY A 233 35.57 -9.32 -2.50
N PHE A 234 35.44 -8.24 -3.29
CA PHE A 234 36.37 -7.96 -4.38
C PHE A 234 37.80 -7.74 -3.89
N PHE A 235 37.97 -7.05 -2.77
CA PHE A 235 39.27 -6.85 -2.15
C PHE A 235 39.89 -8.16 -1.70
N LEU A 236 39.10 -9.06 -1.10
CA LEU A 236 39.57 -10.41 -0.76
C LEU A 236 39.95 -11.20 -2.00
N PHE A 237 39.12 -11.21 -3.03
CA PHE A 237 39.43 -11.86 -4.31
C PHE A 237 40.76 -11.34 -4.87
N TYR A 238 40.97 -10.03 -4.88
CA TYR A 238 42.23 -9.41 -5.30
C TYR A 238 43.43 -9.90 -4.48
N LEU A 239 43.29 -9.98 -3.15
CA LEU A 239 44.37 -10.41 -2.25
C LEU A 239 44.69 -11.90 -2.35
N THR A 240 43.68 -12.75 -2.62
CA THR A 240 43.84 -14.21 -2.59
C THR A 240 43.91 -14.86 -3.97
N SER A 241 43.55 -14.16 -5.05
CA SER A 241 43.51 -14.73 -6.40
C SER A 241 44.89 -15.19 -6.88
N PRO A 242 45.04 -16.47 -7.26
CA PRO A 242 46.32 -16.99 -7.75
C PRO A 242 46.72 -16.33 -9.08
N THR A 243 45.76 -15.98 -9.93
CA THR A 243 45.98 -15.32 -11.23
C THR A 243 46.61 -13.93 -11.05
N ILE A 244 46.06 -13.13 -10.14
CA ILE A 244 46.56 -11.78 -9.84
C ILE A 244 47.95 -11.83 -9.18
N ARG A 245 48.19 -12.84 -8.34
CA ARG A 245 49.51 -13.05 -7.72
C ARG A 245 50.58 -13.49 -8.72
N LYS A 246 50.19 -14.19 -9.80
CA LYS A 246 51.10 -14.54 -10.91
C LYS A 246 51.43 -13.33 -11.78
N LEU A 247 50.46 -12.45 -12.05
CA LEU A 247 50.65 -11.22 -12.85
C LEU A 247 51.50 -10.14 -12.15
N LYS A 248 51.57 -10.18 -10.81
CA LYS A 248 52.42 -9.28 -10.01
C LYS A 248 53.86 -9.78 -9.81
N LYS A 249 54.14 -11.03 -10.18
CA LYS A 249 55.51 -11.56 -10.20
C LYS A 249 56.14 -11.20 -11.53
#